data_AF-A0A963A0X3-F1
#
_entry.id   AF-A0A963A0X3-F1
#
_cell.length_a   1.000
_cell.length_b   1.000
_cell.length_c   1.000
_cell.angle_alpha   90.00
_cell.angle_beta   90.00
_cell.angle_gamma   90.00
#
_symmetry.space_group_name_H-M   'P 1'
#
loop_
_entity.id
_entity.type
_entity.pdbx_description
1 polymer ?
#
loop_
_entity_poly.entity_id
_entity_poly.type
_entity_poly.pdbx_seq_one_letter_code
_entity_poly.pdbx_strand_id
1 'polypeptide(L)'
;MREAVSAVLAHAGELYVVRRQPHLLAFPGYIAFPGGKVDQQDAAGLFEHPQLKDFPTYQIATLCRELLEELNFDLLLALRQDQVSTISLLGTAVSPRFAEVRFSVPHYKIDLRHKPALQPDSEEIAWAGWVPASELWQRFQDGRELMVVPTQNIVCTLARDSAAQRVDPLNITYDHERELPYLEFIRGVGLIPVPSNTLPPALSTNALRLGGNGDPVCLIDPSPKDDDSCAKLLRTLISHPIDRILITHHHPDHHQQAPSIARQLDVPISCSLRTEERLKERFGSDYLDGIVVEPMAEGDLVTRWQGRAVHAYHLPGHDDGMIGLAPEDYSWFMVSDLVQTQGSVVIPEPEGDMCAYLDSLQRVISCKPRVIIPAHGLPAGETWLLEQVLQHRLERERQVGALHAAGKDIDQMVESIYVGLDQKLLPLAHQNVRQHLRKLGFYTE
;
A
#
# COMPACT_ATOMS: atom_id res chain seq x y z
N MET A 1 -17.66 -4.71 12.17
CA MET A 1 -16.57 -3.72 12.22
C MET A 1 -15.75 -4.05 13.45
N ARG A 2 -14.43 -4.20 13.33
CA ARG A 2 -13.56 -4.46 14.47
C ARG A 2 -13.32 -3.17 15.25
N GLU A 3 -13.04 -3.26 16.54
CA GLU A 3 -12.70 -2.11 17.37
C GLU A 3 -11.20 -2.12 17.69
N ALA A 4 -10.62 -0.93 17.75
CA ALA A 4 -9.24 -0.68 18.15
C ALA A 4 -9.18 0.70 18.82
N VAL A 5 -8.06 1.05 19.43
CA VAL A 5 -7.84 2.38 20.02
C VAL A 5 -6.49 2.92 19.58
N SER A 6 -6.32 4.24 19.64
CA SER A 6 -5.04 4.89 19.34
C SER A 6 -4.73 5.99 20.36
N ALA A 7 -3.46 6.06 20.77
CA ALA A 7 -2.95 7.02 21.75
C ALA A 7 -2.08 8.08 21.08
N VAL A 8 -2.55 9.32 21.06
CA VAL A 8 -1.78 10.49 20.61
C VAL A 8 -1.14 11.14 21.84
N LEU A 9 0.07 10.70 22.21
CA LEU A 9 0.81 11.34 23.31
C LEU A 9 1.36 12.69 22.83
N ALA A 10 1.06 13.76 23.58
CA ALA A 10 1.43 15.12 23.23
C ALA A 10 2.14 15.81 24.39
N HIS A 11 3.14 16.64 24.11
CA HIS A 11 3.81 17.48 25.09
C HIS A 11 4.38 18.73 24.41
N ALA A 12 4.00 19.92 24.87
CA ALA A 12 4.54 21.21 24.39
C ALA A 12 4.52 21.38 22.84
N GLY A 13 3.49 20.89 22.16
CA GLY A 13 3.35 20.95 20.70
C GLY A 13 4.07 19.85 19.92
N GLU A 14 4.77 18.95 20.62
CA GLU A 14 5.37 17.75 20.06
C GLU A 14 4.45 16.54 20.26
N LEU A 15 4.49 15.63 19.30
CA LEU A 15 3.75 14.37 19.30
C LEU A 15 4.74 13.22 19.40
N TYR A 16 4.40 12.21 20.20
CA TYR A 16 5.11 10.94 20.14
C TYR A 16 4.55 10.10 19.00
N VAL A 17 5.40 9.76 18.04
CA VAL A 17 5.02 8.97 16.86
C VAL A 17 5.94 7.79 16.69
N VAL A 18 5.40 6.75 16.04
CA VAL A 18 6.13 5.52 15.72
C VAL A 18 6.16 5.33 14.21
N ARG A 19 7.25 4.79 13.69
CA ARG A 19 7.32 4.16 12.38
C ARG A 19 7.18 2.66 12.58
N ARG A 20 6.12 2.10 12.02
CA ARG A 20 5.84 0.66 12.09
C ARG A 20 6.90 -0.14 11.35
N GLN A 21 7.22 -1.33 11.85
CA GLN A 21 8.15 -2.24 11.17
C GLN A 21 7.66 -2.59 9.75
N PRO A 22 8.57 -2.71 8.76
CA PRO A 22 8.19 -2.97 7.37
C PRO A 22 7.70 -4.40 7.13
N HIS A 23 7.88 -5.30 8.11
CA HIS A 23 7.41 -6.69 8.03
C HIS A 23 5.99 -6.91 8.54
N LEU A 24 5.36 -5.87 9.09
CA LEU A 24 4.00 -5.98 9.62
C LEU A 24 2.96 -5.99 8.50
N LEU A 25 1.90 -6.78 8.67
CA LEU A 25 0.81 -6.86 7.69
C LEU A 25 0.01 -5.56 7.57
N ALA A 26 -0.13 -4.81 8.68
CA ALA A 26 -0.90 -3.57 8.72
C ALA A 26 0.04 -2.36 8.69
N PHE A 27 -0.06 -1.58 7.62
CA PHE A 27 0.65 -0.31 7.42
C PHE A 27 2.18 -0.43 7.64
N PRO A 28 2.88 -1.34 6.93
CA PRO A 28 4.33 -1.52 7.06
C PRO A 28 5.09 -0.24 6.71
N GLY A 29 5.92 0.25 7.62
CA GLY A 29 6.72 1.47 7.42
C GLY A 29 5.96 2.79 7.53
N TYR A 30 4.69 2.77 7.93
CA TYR A 30 3.90 4.00 8.11
C TYR A 30 4.23 4.69 9.43
N ILE A 31 4.13 6.03 9.41
CA ILE A 31 4.01 6.82 10.63
C ILE A 31 2.61 6.59 11.22
N ALA A 32 2.59 6.19 12.49
CA ALA A 32 1.39 5.91 13.26
C ALA A 32 1.52 6.43 14.69
N PHE A 33 0.41 6.36 15.40
CA PHE A 33 0.36 6.50 16.84
C PHE A 33 0.22 5.11 17.47
N PRO A 34 0.78 4.88 18.66
CA PRO A 34 0.61 3.62 19.39
C PRO A 34 -0.85 3.24 19.55
N GLY A 35 -1.13 1.94 19.56
CA GLY A 35 -2.47 1.41 19.79
C GLY A 35 -2.78 0.17 18.97
N GLY A 36 -3.75 -0.58 19.45
CA GLY A 36 -4.12 -1.86 18.87
C GLY A 36 -5.58 -2.22 19.09
N LYS A 37 -5.88 -3.49 18.84
CA LYS A 37 -7.25 -4.00 18.79
C LYS A 37 -7.80 -4.17 20.20
N VAL A 38 -9.11 -3.96 20.34
CA VAL A 38 -9.82 -4.35 21.55
C VAL A 38 -9.86 -5.88 21.61
N ASP A 39 -9.31 -6.46 22.67
CA ASP A 39 -9.35 -7.90 22.97
C ASP A 39 -10.60 -8.23 23.83
N GLN A 40 -11.07 -9.48 23.75
CA GLN A 40 -12.10 -9.99 24.66
C GLN A 40 -11.66 -9.96 26.13
N GLN A 41 -10.35 -9.99 26.38
CA GLN A 41 -9.74 -9.90 27.71
C GLN A 41 -9.65 -8.47 28.25
N ASP A 42 -9.90 -7.44 27.42
CA ASP A 42 -9.97 -6.04 27.84
C ASP A 42 -11.28 -5.83 28.63
N ALA A 43 -11.29 -6.34 29.86
CA ALA A 43 -12.43 -6.27 30.74
C ALA A 43 -12.81 -4.82 31.03
N ALA A 44 -14.10 -4.57 31.22
CA ALA A 44 -14.61 -3.30 31.74
C ALA A 44 -14.18 -3.11 33.20
N GLY A 45 -12.91 -2.78 33.42
CA GLY A 45 -12.38 -2.36 34.71
C GLY A 45 -13.01 -1.04 35.14
N LEU A 46 -13.14 -0.84 36.45
CA LEU A 46 -13.51 0.46 37.02
C LEU A 46 -12.24 1.31 37.11
N PHE A 47 -12.10 2.27 36.20
CA PHE A 47 -11.05 3.28 36.27
C PHE A 47 -11.54 4.46 37.10
N GLU A 48 -11.17 4.50 38.38
CA GLU A 48 -11.53 5.59 39.28
C GLU A 48 -10.62 6.81 39.07
N HIS A 49 -10.74 7.47 37.93
CA HIS A 49 -10.07 8.76 37.69
C HIS A 49 -11.01 9.77 37.01
N PRO A 50 -11.11 11.02 37.51
CA PRO A 50 -12.05 12.02 36.95
C PRO A 50 -11.88 12.30 35.46
N GLN A 51 -10.65 12.21 34.93
CA GLN A 51 -10.37 12.41 33.49
C GLN A 51 -10.82 11.24 32.60
N LEU A 52 -11.12 10.07 33.18
CA LEU A 52 -11.50 8.86 32.42
C LEU A 52 -13.01 8.57 32.46
N LYS A 53 -13.76 9.27 33.33
CA LYS A 53 -15.16 8.98 33.65
C LYS A 53 -16.12 9.00 32.44
N ASP A 54 -15.79 9.79 31.43
CA ASP A 54 -16.65 10.03 30.26
C ASP A 54 -16.28 9.12 29.07
N PHE A 55 -15.27 8.25 29.22
CA PHE A 55 -14.81 7.34 28.17
C PHE A 55 -15.25 5.90 28.41
N PRO A 56 -15.56 5.13 27.35
CA PRO A 56 -15.89 3.72 27.50
C PRO A 56 -14.75 2.93 28.17
N THR A 57 -15.06 2.22 29.25
CA THR A 57 -14.05 1.54 30.08
C THR A 57 -13.23 0.52 29.29
N TYR A 58 -13.85 -0.26 28.40
CA TYR A 58 -13.14 -1.22 27.56
C TYR A 58 -12.11 -0.55 26.62
N GLN A 59 -12.42 0.64 26.10
CA GLN A 59 -11.48 1.41 25.25
C GLN A 59 -10.31 1.92 26.07
N ILE A 60 -10.55 2.38 27.31
CA ILE A 60 -9.49 2.81 28.23
C ILE A 60 -8.64 1.62 28.70
N ALA A 61 -9.24 0.45 28.93
CA ALA A 61 -8.50 -0.77 29.27
C ALA A 61 -7.55 -1.16 28.13
N THR A 62 -8.06 -1.19 26.90
CA THR A 62 -7.27 -1.41 25.69
C THR A 62 -6.15 -0.38 25.57
N LEU A 63 -6.46 0.91 25.75
CA LEU A 63 -5.49 2.00 25.63
C LEU A 63 -4.35 1.86 26.65
N CYS A 64 -4.66 1.48 27.89
CA CYS A 64 -3.67 1.22 28.93
C CYS A 64 -2.78 0.02 28.57
N ARG A 65 -3.38 -1.08 28.09
CA ARG A 65 -2.64 -2.28 27.70
C ARG A 65 -1.68 -2.00 26.55
N GLU A 66 -2.17 -1.40 25.46
CA GLU A 66 -1.36 -1.10 24.27
C GLU A 66 -0.21 -0.11 24.59
N LEU A 67 -0.46 0.91 25.42
CA LEU A 67 0.60 1.83 25.86
C LEU A 67 1.66 1.13 26.73
N LEU A 68 1.27 0.14 27.53
CA LEU A 68 2.20 -0.64 28.34
C LEU A 68 2.99 -1.63 27.47
N GLU A 69 2.33 -2.35 26.57
CA GLU A 69 2.94 -3.34 25.67
C GLU A 69 3.88 -2.69 24.65
N GLU A 70 3.40 -1.67 23.93
CA GLU A 70 4.18 -1.05 22.86
C GLU A 70 5.25 -0.09 23.37
N LEU A 71 5.04 0.60 24.50
CA LEU A 71 5.89 1.70 24.95
C LEU A 71 6.42 1.58 26.39
N ASN A 72 6.03 0.56 27.14
CA ASN A 72 6.28 0.45 28.57
C ASN A 72 5.78 1.68 29.36
N PHE A 73 4.59 2.20 29.00
CA PHE A 73 4.00 3.39 29.60
C PHE A 73 2.71 3.07 30.37
N ASP A 74 2.78 3.11 31.71
CA ASP A 74 1.62 2.94 32.59
C ASP A 74 0.81 4.24 32.70
N LEU A 75 -0.24 4.36 31.89
CA LEU A 75 -1.14 5.51 31.86
C LEU A 75 -1.83 5.76 33.21
N LEU A 76 -2.19 4.72 33.95
CA LEU A 76 -2.89 4.88 35.23
C LEU A 76 -1.94 5.39 36.31
N LEU A 77 -0.69 4.92 36.32
CA LEU A 77 0.34 5.46 37.20
C LEU A 77 0.63 6.93 36.86
N ALA A 78 0.75 7.27 35.57
CA ALA A 78 0.95 8.64 35.12
C ALA A 78 -0.19 9.57 35.59
N LEU A 79 -1.45 9.13 35.51
CA LEU A 79 -2.60 9.87 36.04
C LEU A 79 -2.52 10.05 37.57
N ARG A 80 -2.22 9.00 38.33
CA ARG A 80 -2.06 9.07 39.80
C ARG A 80 -0.92 10.00 40.23
N GLN A 81 0.10 10.15 39.40
CA GLN A 81 1.25 11.02 39.64
C GLN A 81 1.08 12.43 39.06
N ASP A 82 -0.13 12.79 38.61
CA ASP A 82 -0.44 14.09 37.99
C ASP A 82 0.47 14.41 36.78
N GLN A 83 0.93 13.40 36.03
CA GLN A 83 1.75 13.60 34.84
C GLN A 83 0.91 13.89 33.58
N VAL A 84 -0.38 13.56 33.62
CA VAL A 84 -1.33 13.79 32.51
C VAL A 84 -2.16 15.04 32.80
N SER A 85 -2.00 16.06 31.96
CA SER A 85 -2.74 17.32 32.05
C SER A 85 -4.20 17.12 31.65
N THR A 86 -4.42 16.51 30.49
CA THR A 86 -5.75 16.28 29.91
C THR A 86 -5.76 15.03 29.03
N ILE A 87 -6.90 14.35 28.99
CA ILE A 87 -7.22 13.32 27.99
C ILE A 87 -8.46 13.77 27.22
N SER A 88 -8.40 13.76 25.89
CA SER A 88 -9.51 14.13 25.02
C SER A 88 -9.66 13.18 23.83
N LEU A 89 -10.89 12.89 23.42
CA LEU A 89 -11.17 12.14 22.21
C LEU A 89 -11.11 13.06 20.98
N LEU A 90 -10.07 12.93 20.16
CA LEU A 90 -9.94 13.72 18.92
C LEU A 90 -11.02 13.38 17.89
N GLY A 91 -11.47 12.13 17.89
CA GLY A 91 -12.48 11.61 16.98
C GLY A 91 -12.29 10.11 16.76
N THR A 92 -13.19 9.53 15.97
CA THR A 92 -13.14 8.10 15.62
C THR A 92 -12.84 7.92 14.14
N ALA A 93 -11.69 7.33 13.84
CA ALA A 93 -11.34 6.94 12.48
C ALA A 93 -12.09 5.66 12.12
N VAL A 94 -12.72 5.63 10.96
CA VAL A 94 -13.47 4.47 10.46
C VAL A 94 -12.87 4.06 9.14
N SER A 95 -12.43 2.80 9.04
CA SER A 95 -11.89 2.28 7.79
C SER A 95 -12.91 2.45 6.65
N PRO A 96 -12.44 2.89 5.46
CA PRO A 96 -13.30 3.07 4.31
C PRO A 96 -14.12 1.83 3.96
N ARG A 97 -15.25 2.00 3.26
CA ARG A 97 -16.17 0.90 2.94
C ARG A 97 -15.56 -0.18 2.05
N PHE A 98 -14.58 0.18 1.22
CA PHE A 98 -13.89 -0.74 0.31
C PHE A 98 -12.80 -1.57 0.99
N ALA A 99 -12.39 -1.24 2.22
CA ALA A 99 -11.38 -2.01 2.93
C ALA A 99 -11.98 -3.38 3.34
N GLU A 100 -11.27 -4.46 3.05
CA GLU A 100 -11.67 -5.83 3.37
C GLU A 100 -11.88 -6.02 4.89
N VAL A 101 -10.89 -5.58 5.67
CA VAL A 101 -10.96 -5.54 7.13
C VAL A 101 -11.19 -4.11 7.58
N ARG A 102 -12.31 -3.89 8.28
CA ARG A 102 -12.72 -2.55 8.72
C ARG A 102 -12.62 -2.38 10.23
N PHE A 103 -12.01 -1.27 10.64
CA PHE A 103 -11.84 -0.86 12.04
C PHE A 103 -12.62 0.42 12.35
N SER A 104 -13.02 0.55 13.61
CA SER A 104 -13.42 1.79 14.26
C SER A 104 -12.38 2.10 15.34
N VAL A 105 -11.68 3.24 15.22
CA VAL A 105 -10.51 3.58 16.02
C VAL A 105 -10.68 4.98 16.64
N PRO A 106 -11.23 5.11 17.86
CA PRO A 106 -11.10 6.32 18.65
C PRO A 106 -9.62 6.68 18.86
N HIS A 107 -9.28 7.95 18.58
CA HIS A 107 -7.96 8.50 18.83
C HIS A 107 -8.00 9.40 20.07
N TYR A 108 -7.33 8.96 21.14
CA TYR A 108 -7.25 9.69 22.40
C TYR A 108 -5.97 10.50 22.44
N LYS A 109 -6.09 11.83 22.53
CA LYS A 109 -4.97 12.70 22.84
C LYS A 109 -4.73 12.72 24.33
N ILE A 110 -3.48 12.47 24.72
CA ILE A 110 -3.02 12.46 26.11
C ILE A 110 -1.95 13.55 26.23
N ASP A 111 -2.33 14.70 26.78
CA ASP A 111 -1.41 15.82 27.00
C ASP A 111 -0.61 15.60 28.27
N LEU A 112 0.70 15.40 28.13
CA LEU A 112 1.63 15.13 29.22
C LEU A 112 2.28 16.41 29.71
N ARG A 113 2.50 16.52 31.03
CA ARG A 113 3.22 17.63 31.66
C ARG A 113 4.72 17.60 31.35
N HIS A 114 5.27 16.42 31.09
CA HIS A 114 6.68 16.18 30.76
C HIS A 114 6.79 15.03 29.75
N LYS A 115 7.92 14.92 29.04
CA LYS A 115 8.20 13.75 28.19
C LYS A 115 8.66 12.56 29.05
N PRO A 116 7.87 11.46 29.17
CA PRO A 116 8.31 10.26 29.85
C PRO A 116 9.44 9.56 29.09
N ALA A 117 10.19 8.72 29.80
CA ALA A 117 11.07 7.74 29.17
C ALA A 117 10.21 6.59 28.66
N LEU A 118 10.15 6.43 27.34
CA LEU A 118 9.38 5.39 26.65
C LEU A 118 10.34 4.34 26.09
N GLN A 119 9.90 3.08 26.06
CA GLN A 119 10.64 1.94 25.53
C GLN A 119 9.81 1.27 24.43
N PRO A 120 9.97 1.69 23.16
CA PRO A 120 9.27 1.08 22.04
C PRO A 120 9.57 -0.41 21.91
N ASP A 121 8.54 -1.22 21.69
CA ASP A 121 8.69 -2.61 21.29
C ASP A 121 9.34 -2.70 19.91
N SER A 122 10.56 -3.23 19.86
CA SER A 122 11.32 -3.39 18.63
C SER A 122 10.71 -4.39 17.64
N GLU A 123 9.82 -5.28 18.08
CA GLU A 123 9.12 -6.21 17.19
C GLU A 123 8.07 -5.48 16.32
N GLU A 124 7.45 -4.42 16.84
CA GLU A 124 6.43 -3.66 16.11
C GLU A 124 6.90 -2.29 15.60
N ILE A 125 7.88 -1.68 16.27
CA ILE A 125 8.30 -0.31 16.05
C ILE A 125 9.74 -0.24 15.55
N ALA A 126 9.92 0.18 14.29
CA ALA A 126 11.24 0.38 13.68
C ALA A 126 11.93 1.66 14.19
N TRP A 127 11.13 2.68 14.51
CA TRP A 127 11.61 3.95 15.04
C TRP A 127 10.50 4.64 15.81
N ALA A 128 10.83 5.36 16.88
CA ALA A 128 9.89 6.23 17.57
C ALA A 128 10.57 7.50 18.06
N GLY A 129 9.78 8.55 18.26
CA GLY A 129 10.29 9.77 18.84
C GLY A 129 9.25 10.88 19.04
N TRP A 130 9.64 11.86 19.84
CA TRP A 130 8.94 13.13 19.96
C TRP A 130 9.30 14.01 18.77
N VAL A 131 8.30 14.49 18.04
CA VAL A 131 8.47 15.36 16.87
C VAL A 131 7.48 16.52 16.97
N PRO A 132 7.90 17.78 16.73
CA PRO A 132 6.96 18.89 16.58
C PRO A 132 5.90 18.57 15.52
N ALA A 133 4.61 18.79 15.82
CA ALA A 133 3.55 18.47 14.88
C ALA A 133 3.72 19.18 13.52
N SER A 134 4.21 20.43 13.54
CA SER A 134 4.53 21.21 12.34
C SER A 134 5.66 20.60 11.51
N GLU A 135 6.72 20.09 12.15
CA GLU A 135 7.81 19.41 11.48
C GLU A 135 7.32 18.09 10.86
N LEU A 136 6.54 17.31 11.62
CA LEU A 136 5.99 16.05 11.11
C LEU A 136 5.06 16.27 9.92
N TRP A 137 4.21 17.31 9.98
CA TRP A 137 3.38 17.72 8.86
C TRP A 137 4.23 18.11 7.64
N GLN A 138 5.30 18.88 7.84
CA GLN A 138 6.19 19.27 6.75
C GLN A 138 6.88 18.06 6.11
N ARG A 139 7.33 17.08 6.91
CA ARG A 139 7.93 15.82 6.40
C ARG A 139 6.94 15.07 5.49
N PHE A 140 5.66 15.01 5.85
CA PHE A 140 4.62 14.44 4.97
C PHE A 140 4.45 15.26 3.69
N GLN A 141 4.36 16.59 3.80
CA GLN A 141 4.21 17.50 2.66
C GLN A 141 5.38 17.39 1.66
N ASP A 142 6.59 17.15 2.15
CA ASP A 142 7.80 16.90 1.36
C ASP A 142 7.86 15.48 0.76
N GLY A 143 6.83 14.66 0.99
CA GLY A 143 6.76 13.28 0.51
C GLY A 143 7.72 12.32 1.21
N ARG A 144 8.12 12.62 2.45
CA ARG A 144 9.13 11.83 3.19
C ARG A 144 8.54 10.80 4.14
N GLU A 145 7.24 10.85 4.41
CA GLU A 145 6.59 9.93 5.34
C GLU A 145 5.36 9.30 4.71
N LEU A 146 5.13 8.03 5.03
CA LEU A 146 3.89 7.32 4.75
C LEU A 146 2.89 7.57 5.87
N MET A 147 1.73 8.12 5.54
CA MET A 147 0.66 8.36 6.51
C MET A 147 -0.69 7.98 5.96
N VAL A 148 -1.54 7.40 6.80
CA VAL A 148 -2.97 7.24 6.50
C VAL A 148 -3.73 8.54 6.76
N VAL A 149 -4.87 8.72 6.09
CA VAL A 149 -5.70 9.95 6.19
C VAL A 149 -5.99 10.39 7.63
N PRO A 150 -6.38 9.51 8.58
CA PRO A 150 -6.56 9.91 9.97
C PRO A 150 -5.31 10.51 10.61
N THR A 151 -4.15 9.88 10.42
CA THR A 151 -2.86 10.39 10.92
C THR A 151 -2.55 11.76 10.31
N GLN A 152 -2.75 11.92 9.00
CA GLN A 152 -2.54 13.20 8.31
C GLN A 152 -3.42 14.31 8.93
N ASN A 153 -4.71 14.03 9.12
CA ASN A 153 -5.67 15.00 9.66
C ASN A 153 -5.37 15.37 11.12
N ILE A 154 -4.96 14.41 11.95
CA ILE A 154 -4.52 14.65 13.33
C ILE A 154 -3.27 15.54 13.34
N VAL A 155 -2.22 15.14 12.60
CA VAL A 155 -0.94 15.86 12.57
C VAL A 155 -1.12 17.27 12.01
N CYS A 156 -1.87 17.44 10.91
CA CYS A 156 -2.16 18.75 10.33
C CYS A 156 -2.96 19.67 11.28
N THR A 157 -3.94 19.11 11.98
CA THR A 157 -4.73 19.87 12.97
C THR A 157 -3.85 20.33 14.13
N LEU A 158 -3.08 19.41 14.72
CA LEU A 158 -2.20 19.70 15.86
C LEU A 158 -0.99 20.57 15.50
N ALA A 159 -0.58 20.58 14.23
CA ALA A 159 0.43 21.49 13.71
C ALA A 159 -0.07 22.95 13.67
N ARG A 160 -1.38 23.16 13.49
CA ARG A 160 -2.02 24.49 13.46
C ARG A 160 -2.45 24.94 14.85
N ASP A 161 -2.98 24.01 15.65
CA ASP A 161 -3.44 24.24 17.01
C ASP A 161 -3.11 23.01 17.88
N SER A 162 -2.02 23.11 18.64
CA SER A 162 -1.60 22.04 19.56
C SER A 162 -2.59 21.79 20.71
N ALA A 163 -3.48 22.76 20.99
CA ALA A 163 -4.50 22.64 22.02
C ALA A 163 -5.81 22.02 21.51
N ALA A 164 -5.91 21.72 20.21
CA ALA A 164 -7.10 21.12 19.63
C ALA A 164 -7.49 19.82 20.35
N GLN A 165 -8.77 19.70 20.66
CA GLN A 165 -9.38 18.54 21.33
C GLN A 165 -10.26 17.71 20.39
N ARG A 166 -10.42 18.14 19.14
CA ARG A 166 -11.21 17.47 18.10
C ARG A 166 -10.57 17.69 16.73
N VAL A 167 -10.69 16.70 15.86
CA VAL A 167 -10.26 16.73 14.46
C VAL A 167 -11.48 16.53 13.56
N ASP A 168 -11.72 17.46 12.63
CA ASP A 168 -12.84 17.40 11.69
C ASP A 168 -12.44 18.02 10.33
N PRO A 169 -12.45 17.27 9.22
CA PRO A 169 -12.74 15.84 9.14
C PRO A 169 -11.55 14.98 9.62
N LEU A 170 -11.85 13.86 10.30
CA LEU A 170 -10.83 12.84 10.60
C LEU A 170 -10.74 11.77 9.51
N ASN A 171 -11.87 11.45 8.88
CA ASN A 171 -11.98 10.42 7.85
C ASN A 171 -11.89 11.02 6.44
N ILE A 172 -11.55 10.18 5.46
CA ILE A 172 -11.72 10.56 4.05
C ILE A 172 -13.18 10.89 3.76
N THR A 173 -13.41 11.96 2.99
CA THR A 173 -14.73 12.44 2.60
C THR A 173 -14.85 12.45 1.09
N TYR A 174 -15.85 11.74 0.55
CA TYR A 174 -16.17 11.64 -0.88
C TYR A 174 -17.61 11.11 -1.03
N ASP A 175 -18.23 11.31 -2.20
CA ASP A 175 -19.55 10.73 -2.49
C ASP A 175 -19.39 9.24 -2.86
N HIS A 176 -19.44 8.36 -1.86
CA HIS A 176 -19.28 6.92 -2.04
C HIS A 176 -20.30 6.24 -2.98
N GLU A 177 -21.42 6.90 -3.30
CA GLU A 177 -22.37 6.39 -4.29
C GLU A 177 -21.97 6.76 -5.72
N ARG A 178 -21.19 7.83 -5.90
CA ARG A 178 -20.91 8.43 -7.21
C ARG A 178 -19.44 8.51 -7.57
N GLU A 179 -18.54 8.34 -6.62
CA GLU A 179 -17.10 8.55 -6.80
C GLU A 179 -16.32 7.39 -6.18
N LEU A 180 -15.12 7.17 -6.74
CA LEU A 180 -14.08 6.39 -6.09
C LEU A 180 -13.26 7.28 -5.14
N PRO A 181 -12.74 6.72 -4.04
CA PRO A 181 -11.90 7.45 -3.10
C PRO A 181 -10.56 7.81 -3.72
N TYR A 182 -10.09 9.04 -3.47
CA TYR A 182 -8.75 9.49 -3.81
C TYR A 182 -7.89 9.56 -2.55
N LEU A 183 -6.78 8.80 -2.54
CA LEU A 183 -5.89 8.66 -1.39
C LEU A 183 -4.51 9.20 -1.74
N GLU A 184 -3.86 9.85 -0.78
CA GLU A 184 -2.45 10.26 -0.88
C GLU A 184 -1.71 9.75 0.36
N PHE A 185 -1.13 8.55 0.29
CA PHE A 185 -0.30 8.03 1.40
C PHE A 185 1.08 8.69 1.44
N ILE A 186 1.55 9.14 0.27
CA ILE A 186 2.70 10.01 0.08
C ILE A 186 2.17 11.25 -0.63
N ARG A 187 2.54 12.44 -0.14
CA ARG A 187 2.06 13.70 -0.74
C ARG A 187 2.40 13.78 -2.23
N GLY A 188 1.42 14.05 -3.08
CA GLY A 188 1.58 14.18 -4.53
C GLY A 188 1.58 12.86 -5.29
N VAL A 189 1.40 11.71 -4.61
CA VAL A 189 1.16 10.41 -5.23
C VAL A 189 -0.28 10.03 -4.95
N GLY A 190 -1.16 10.30 -5.92
CA GLY A 190 -2.56 9.92 -5.83
C GLY A 190 -2.74 8.43 -6.08
N LEU A 191 -3.59 7.78 -5.29
CA LEU A 191 -3.97 6.38 -5.42
C LEU A 191 -5.49 6.29 -5.39
N ILE A 192 -6.07 5.71 -6.43
CA ILE A 192 -7.50 5.41 -6.56
C ILE A 192 -7.63 3.88 -6.62
N PRO A 193 -8.20 3.22 -5.59
CA PRO A 193 -8.45 1.78 -5.65
C PRO A 193 -9.64 1.53 -6.57
N VAL A 194 -9.37 1.18 -7.83
CA VAL A 194 -10.39 0.95 -8.86
C VAL A 194 -10.84 -0.51 -8.79
N PRO A 195 -12.12 -0.81 -8.51
CA PRO A 195 -12.61 -2.18 -8.57
C PRO A 195 -12.33 -2.79 -9.94
N SER A 196 -11.58 -3.88 -9.99
CA SER A 196 -11.05 -4.48 -11.22
C SER A 196 -11.31 -6.00 -11.25
N ASN A 197 -11.06 -6.64 -12.40
CA ASN A 197 -11.15 -8.09 -12.55
C ASN A 197 -9.84 -8.81 -12.18
N THR A 198 -9.18 -8.33 -11.12
CA THR A 198 -7.97 -8.93 -10.53
C THR A 198 -8.25 -10.30 -9.92
N LEU A 199 -7.19 -11.09 -9.74
CA LEU A 199 -7.27 -12.36 -9.01
C LEU A 199 -7.46 -12.13 -7.50
N PRO A 200 -8.26 -12.98 -6.81
CA PRO A 200 -8.36 -12.96 -5.34
C PRO A 200 -6.99 -13.16 -4.66
N PRO A 201 -6.75 -12.56 -3.48
CA PRO A 201 -7.71 -11.86 -2.63
C PRO A 201 -7.94 -10.39 -2.99
N ALA A 202 -7.20 -9.84 -3.95
CA ALA A 202 -7.37 -8.46 -4.38
C ALA A 202 -8.78 -8.24 -4.98
N LEU A 203 -9.34 -7.06 -4.76
CA LEU A 203 -10.66 -6.64 -5.25
C LEU A 203 -10.57 -5.40 -6.16
N SER A 204 -9.38 -4.81 -6.27
CA SER A 204 -9.12 -3.58 -6.99
C SER A 204 -7.67 -3.52 -7.46
N THR A 205 -7.46 -2.76 -8.53
CA THR A 205 -6.15 -2.31 -8.99
C THR A 205 -5.96 -0.85 -8.57
N ASN A 206 -4.78 -0.52 -8.08
CA ASN A 206 -4.40 0.83 -7.70
C ASN A 206 -4.12 1.66 -8.94
N ALA A 207 -5.09 2.46 -9.37
CA ALA A 207 -4.82 3.47 -10.38
C ALA A 207 -4.06 4.63 -9.73
N LEU A 208 -2.80 4.85 -10.15
CA LEU A 208 -2.00 5.95 -9.63
C LEU A 208 -2.21 7.21 -10.45
N ARG A 209 -2.35 8.35 -9.78
CA ARG A 209 -2.39 9.67 -10.42
C ARG A 209 -1.12 10.43 -10.03
N LEU A 210 -0.25 10.66 -11.00
CA LEU A 210 1.04 11.33 -10.85
C LEU A 210 1.10 12.60 -11.70
N GLY A 211 1.85 13.60 -11.26
CA GLY A 211 2.00 14.89 -11.96
C GLY A 211 1.12 16.01 -11.41
N GLY A 212 1.00 17.09 -12.17
CA GLY A 212 0.31 18.33 -11.78
C GLY A 212 1.29 19.46 -11.47
N ASN A 213 0.79 20.60 -10.97
CA ASN A 213 1.57 21.82 -10.73
C ASN A 213 2.33 22.34 -11.98
N GLY A 214 1.75 22.13 -13.17
CA GLY A 214 2.32 22.55 -14.46
C GLY A 214 2.96 21.42 -15.27
N ASP A 215 3.19 20.25 -14.66
CA ASP A 215 3.64 19.03 -15.36
C ASP A 215 2.46 18.15 -15.79
N PRO A 216 2.59 17.37 -16.88
CA PRO A 216 1.54 16.47 -17.36
C PRO A 216 1.09 15.48 -16.29
N VAL A 217 -0.22 15.33 -16.12
CA VAL A 217 -0.81 14.38 -15.19
C VAL A 217 -1.04 13.04 -15.90
N CYS A 218 -0.48 11.97 -15.34
CA CYS A 218 -0.65 10.61 -15.82
C CYS A 218 -1.54 9.82 -14.87
N LEU A 219 -2.51 9.08 -15.42
CA LEU A 219 -3.26 8.05 -14.72
C LEU A 219 -2.75 6.66 -15.13
N ILE A 220 -2.20 5.93 -14.18
CA ILE A 220 -1.60 4.63 -14.41
C ILE A 220 -2.65 3.55 -14.11
N ASP A 221 -2.78 2.56 -14.99
CA ASP A 221 -3.62 1.35 -14.87
C ASP A 221 -5.11 1.57 -14.49
N PRO A 222 -5.86 2.48 -15.16
CA PRO A 222 -7.29 2.62 -14.91
C PRO A 222 -8.08 1.44 -15.51
N SER A 223 -8.37 0.43 -14.68
CA SER A 223 -9.07 -0.79 -15.13
C SER A 223 -10.36 -1.09 -14.34
N PRO A 224 -11.42 -0.28 -14.48
CA PRO A 224 -12.70 -0.60 -13.87
C PRO A 224 -13.28 -1.88 -14.47
N LYS A 225 -13.77 -2.77 -13.60
CA LYS A 225 -14.35 -4.07 -13.99
C LYS A 225 -15.71 -3.98 -14.68
N ASP A 226 -16.43 -2.89 -14.47
CA ASP A 226 -17.81 -2.67 -14.92
C ASP A 226 -18.11 -1.18 -15.16
N ASP A 227 -19.24 -0.90 -15.83
CA ASP A 227 -19.66 0.45 -16.21
C ASP A 227 -19.93 1.37 -15.01
N ASP A 228 -20.39 0.82 -13.88
CA ASP A 228 -20.60 1.60 -12.65
C ASP A 228 -19.27 2.08 -12.07
N SER A 229 -18.29 1.19 -11.96
CA SER A 229 -16.93 1.52 -11.51
C SER A 229 -16.27 2.52 -12.45
N CYS A 230 -16.50 2.40 -13.76
CA CYS A 230 -16.02 3.35 -14.76
C CYS A 230 -16.66 4.73 -14.62
N ALA A 231 -17.99 4.81 -14.48
CA ALA A 231 -18.69 6.06 -14.25
C ALA A 231 -18.24 6.75 -12.96
N LYS A 232 -17.98 5.98 -11.89
CA LYS A 232 -17.43 6.50 -10.64
C LYS A 232 -16.01 7.02 -10.79
N LEU A 233 -15.14 6.29 -11.50
CA LEU A 233 -13.79 6.75 -11.81
C LEU A 233 -13.82 8.05 -12.60
N LEU A 234 -14.60 8.13 -13.69
CA LEU A 234 -14.74 9.34 -14.50
C LEU A 234 -15.23 10.54 -13.68
N ARG A 235 -16.16 10.33 -12.74
CA ARG A 235 -16.62 11.38 -11.80
C ARG A 235 -15.50 11.82 -10.86
N THR A 236 -14.75 10.89 -10.28
CA THR A 236 -13.56 11.20 -9.47
C THR A 236 -12.54 12.04 -10.25
N LEU A 237 -12.35 11.74 -11.54
CA LEU A 237 -11.41 12.45 -12.41
C LEU A 237 -11.86 13.88 -12.77
N ILE A 238 -13.12 14.27 -12.54
CA ILE A 238 -13.55 15.68 -12.69
C ILE A 238 -12.77 16.59 -11.73
N SER A 239 -12.60 16.15 -10.48
CA SER A 239 -11.82 16.87 -9.47
C SER A 239 -10.31 16.62 -9.59
N HIS A 240 -9.93 15.62 -10.38
CA HIS A 240 -8.57 15.11 -10.51
C HIS A 240 -8.21 14.88 -11.98
N PRO A 241 -8.23 15.93 -12.82
CA PRO A 241 -8.04 15.79 -14.27
C PRO A 241 -6.68 15.19 -14.61
N ILE A 242 -6.62 14.56 -15.78
CA ILE A 242 -5.48 13.81 -16.30
C ILE A 242 -5.20 14.25 -17.75
N ASP A 243 -3.95 14.15 -18.18
CA ASP A 243 -3.51 14.50 -19.54
C ASP A 243 -3.18 13.26 -20.38
N ARG A 244 -2.97 12.10 -19.74
CA ARG A 244 -2.64 10.82 -20.39
C ARG A 244 -2.96 9.63 -19.48
N ILE A 245 -3.11 8.47 -20.09
CA ILE A 245 -3.14 7.18 -19.39
C ILE A 245 -1.83 6.45 -19.64
N LEU A 246 -1.31 5.72 -18.64
CA LEU A 246 -0.21 4.78 -18.82
C LEU A 246 -0.67 3.38 -18.42
N ILE A 247 -0.40 2.40 -19.28
CA ILE A 247 -0.66 0.98 -19.00
C ILE A 247 0.68 0.33 -18.67
N THR A 248 0.78 -0.28 -17.49
CA THR A 248 2.03 -0.91 -17.03
C THR A 248 2.31 -2.22 -17.75
N HIS A 249 1.28 -3.02 -18.02
CA HIS A 249 1.37 -4.27 -18.78
C HIS A 249 0.01 -4.73 -19.32
N HIS A 250 -0.03 -5.82 -20.09
CA HIS A 250 -1.21 -6.22 -20.88
C HIS A 250 -2.23 -7.10 -20.13
N HIS A 251 -2.10 -7.31 -18.81
CA HIS A 251 -3.11 -8.09 -18.10
C HIS A 251 -4.40 -7.31 -17.91
N PRO A 252 -5.57 -7.95 -18.07
CA PRO A 252 -6.85 -7.27 -18.19
C PRO A 252 -7.12 -6.25 -17.08
N ASP A 253 -6.80 -6.60 -15.84
CA ASP A 253 -7.02 -5.77 -14.65
C ASP A 253 -6.12 -4.53 -14.56
N HIS A 254 -5.32 -4.24 -15.59
CA HIS A 254 -4.56 -2.99 -15.73
C HIS A 254 -5.08 -2.08 -16.86
N HIS A 255 -5.88 -2.60 -17.80
CA HIS A 255 -6.29 -1.82 -18.98
C HIS A 255 -7.71 -2.04 -19.49
N GLN A 256 -8.52 -2.96 -18.93
CA GLN A 256 -9.75 -3.46 -19.53
C GLN A 256 -10.68 -2.38 -20.10
N GLN A 257 -10.87 -1.27 -19.39
CA GLN A 257 -11.62 -0.10 -19.90
C GLN A 257 -10.77 1.15 -20.14
N ALA A 258 -9.45 1.08 -19.98
CA ALA A 258 -8.55 2.19 -20.24
C ALA A 258 -8.72 2.77 -21.66
N PRO A 259 -8.87 1.98 -22.75
CA PRO A 259 -9.15 2.53 -24.08
C PRO A 259 -10.47 3.30 -24.17
N SER A 260 -11.52 2.84 -23.48
CA SER A 260 -12.81 3.55 -23.45
C SER A 260 -12.68 4.90 -22.74
N ILE A 261 -12.01 4.90 -21.59
CA ILE A 261 -11.73 6.11 -20.81
C ILE A 261 -10.86 7.09 -21.63
N ALA A 262 -9.82 6.60 -22.30
CA ALA A 262 -8.94 7.42 -23.13
C ALA A 262 -9.71 8.14 -24.25
N ARG A 263 -10.58 7.41 -24.97
CA ARG A 263 -11.43 8.00 -26.03
C ARG A 263 -12.43 9.01 -25.49
N GLN A 264 -13.04 8.73 -24.33
CA GLN A 264 -14.02 9.63 -23.72
C GLN A 264 -13.39 10.93 -23.22
N LEU A 265 -12.15 10.85 -22.71
CA LEU A 265 -11.40 12.00 -22.20
C LEU A 265 -10.54 12.68 -23.28
N ASP A 266 -10.43 12.09 -24.48
CA ASP A 266 -9.56 12.54 -25.57
C ASP A 266 -8.10 12.68 -25.14
N VAL A 267 -7.57 11.65 -24.48
CA VAL A 267 -6.18 11.59 -23.99
C VAL A 267 -5.41 10.42 -24.59
N PRO A 268 -4.08 10.56 -24.83
CA PRO A 268 -3.26 9.46 -25.31
C PRO A 268 -3.09 8.35 -24.26
N ILE A 269 -2.70 7.18 -24.74
CA ILE A 269 -2.23 6.06 -23.91
C ILE A 269 -0.72 5.90 -24.14
N SER A 270 0.04 5.76 -23.06
CA SER A 270 1.43 5.33 -23.11
C SER A 270 1.60 3.90 -22.58
N CYS A 271 2.43 3.09 -23.23
CA CYS A 271 2.81 1.77 -22.75
C CYS A 271 4.11 1.30 -23.43
N SER A 272 4.71 0.22 -22.95
CA SER A 272 5.87 -0.36 -23.65
C SER A 272 5.44 -0.93 -25.00
N LEU A 273 6.38 -0.95 -25.96
CA LEU A 273 6.14 -1.57 -27.27
C LEU A 273 5.63 -3.02 -27.12
N ARG A 274 6.19 -3.75 -26.16
CA ARG A 274 5.82 -5.13 -25.92
C ARG A 274 4.41 -5.27 -25.36
N THR A 275 4.02 -4.39 -24.44
CA THR A 275 2.64 -4.31 -23.95
C THR A 275 1.67 -3.98 -25.09
N GLU A 276 2.00 -3.02 -25.96
CA GLU A 276 1.17 -2.69 -27.12
C GLU A 276 0.96 -3.89 -28.06
N GLU A 277 2.04 -4.61 -28.39
CA GLU A 277 1.99 -5.85 -29.18
C GLU A 277 1.03 -6.87 -28.54
N ARG A 278 1.21 -7.17 -27.24
CA ARG A 278 0.38 -8.15 -26.54
C ARG A 278 -1.08 -7.74 -26.47
N LEU A 279 -1.37 -6.46 -26.27
CA LEU A 279 -2.73 -5.94 -26.28
C LEU A 279 -3.40 -6.21 -27.63
N LYS A 280 -2.70 -5.92 -28.74
CA LYS A 280 -3.21 -6.16 -30.09
C LYS A 280 -3.36 -7.65 -30.41
N GLU A 281 -2.40 -8.48 -29.99
CA GLU A 281 -2.44 -9.92 -30.19
C GLU A 281 -3.59 -10.60 -29.45
N ARG A 282 -3.86 -10.19 -28.20
CA ARG A 282 -4.87 -10.84 -27.35
C ARG A 282 -6.27 -10.27 -27.51
N PHE A 283 -6.40 -8.97 -27.73
CA PHE A 283 -7.70 -8.28 -27.72
C PHE A 283 -8.13 -7.74 -29.09
N GLY A 284 -7.28 -7.89 -30.12
CA GLY A 284 -7.56 -7.46 -31.49
C GLY A 284 -6.71 -6.27 -31.93
N SER A 285 -6.37 -6.21 -33.21
CA SER A 285 -5.54 -5.13 -33.77
C SER A 285 -6.17 -3.74 -33.63
N ASP A 286 -7.49 -3.68 -33.52
CA ASP A 286 -8.32 -2.49 -33.36
C ASP A 286 -8.54 -2.07 -31.90
N TYR A 287 -7.98 -2.80 -30.93
CA TYR A 287 -8.21 -2.56 -29.50
C TYR A 287 -7.91 -1.11 -29.08
N LEU A 288 -6.86 -0.52 -29.67
CA LEU A 288 -6.40 0.85 -29.43
C LEU A 288 -6.81 1.85 -30.53
N ASP A 289 -7.71 1.47 -31.45
CA ASP A 289 -8.10 2.34 -32.56
C ASP A 289 -8.74 3.64 -32.06
N GLY A 290 -8.42 4.75 -32.74
CA GLY A 290 -8.89 6.08 -32.38
C GLY A 290 -8.20 6.69 -31.14
N ILE A 291 -7.10 6.09 -30.68
CA ILE A 291 -6.29 6.60 -29.56
C ILE A 291 -4.87 6.82 -30.06
N VAL A 292 -4.25 7.93 -29.67
CA VAL A 292 -2.81 8.13 -29.87
C VAL A 292 -2.06 7.27 -28.86
N VAL A 293 -1.26 6.33 -29.37
CA VAL A 293 -0.42 5.45 -28.55
C VAL A 293 1.02 5.97 -28.57
N GLU A 294 1.56 6.29 -27.39
CA GLU A 294 2.92 6.78 -27.22
C GLU A 294 3.79 5.66 -26.61
N PRO A 295 4.86 5.20 -27.30
CA PRO A 295 5.73 4.18 -26.74
C PRO A 295 6.46 4.72 -25.50
N MET A 296 6.60 3.86 -24.49
CA MET A 296 7.32 4.13 -23.24
C MET A 296 8.49 3.16 -23.10
N ALA A 297 9.71 3.68 -22.96
CA ALA A 297 10.94 2.90 -22.80
C ALA A 297 11.58 3.11 -21.42
N GLU A 298 12.50 2.21 -21.05
CA GLU A 298 13.36 2.37 -19.88
C GLU A 298 14.05 3.75 -19.91
N GLY A 299 13.91 4.50 -18.81
CA GLY A 299 14.51 5.81 -18.60
C GLY A 299 13.69 6.98 -19.12
N ASP A 300 12.60 6.75 -19.86
CA ASP A 300 11.75 7.83 -20.37
C ASP A 300 11.10 8.62 -19.22
N LEU A 301 11.01 9.94 -19.41
CA LEU A 301 10.35 10.83 -18.47
C LEU A 301 8.83 10.70 -18.58
N VAL A 302 8.18 10.29 -17.49
CA VAL A 302 6.73 10.16 -17.44
C VAL A 302 6.07 11.47 -16.99
N THR A 303 6.57 12.06 -15.90
CA THR A 303 6.09 13.32 -15.32
C THR A 303 7.08 13.82 -14.25
N ARG A 304 6.70 14.82 -13.46
CA ARG A 304 7.40 15.21 -12.24
C ARG A 304 6.54 15.03 -11.00
N TRP A 305 7.19 14.62 -9.91
CA TRP A 305 6.61 14.55 -8.59
C TRP A 305 7.37 15.49 -7.65
N GLN A 306 6.68 16.51 -7.16
CA GLN A 306 7.28 17.58 -6.34
C GLN A 306 8.55 18.18 -6.98
N GLY A 307 8.51 18.42 -8.30
CA GLY A 307 9.63 18.94 -9.08
C GLY A 307 10.70 17.91 -9.50
N ARG A 308 10.67 16.69 -8.93
CA ARG A 308 11.61 15.60 -9.27
C ARG A 308 11.10 14.83 -10.48
N ALA A 309 11.98 14.50 -11.42
CA ALA A 309 11.63 13.69 -12.57
C ALA A 309 11.23 12.27 -12.14
N VAL A 310 10.16 11.75 -12.74
CA VAL A 310 9.70 10.36 -12.58
C VAL A 310 9.93 9.63 -13.89
N HIS A 311 10.67 8.53 -13.81
CA HIS A 311 11.08 7.74 -14.98
C HIS A 311 10.38 6.39 -15.03
N ALA A 312 10.23 5.87 -16.26
CA ALA A 312 9.82 4.50 -16.50
C ALA A 312 11.01 3.53 -16.35
N TYR A 313 10.76 2.35 -15.77
CA TYR A 313 11.71 1.26 -15.60
C TYR A 313 11.04 -0.02 -16.08
N HIS A 314 11.62 -0.73 -17.04
CA HIS A 314 11.16 -2.06 -17.40
C HIS A 314 11.35 -2.98 -16.20
N LEU A 315 10.38 -3.84 -15.90
CA LEU A 315 10.43 -4.81 -14.80
C LEU A 315 9.95 -6.18 -15.33
N PRO A 316 10.60 -6.77 -16.34
CA PRO A 316 10.11 -8.00 -16.96
C PRO A 316 10.09 -9.15 -15.96
N GLY A 317 9.23 -10.13 -16.23
CA GLY A 317 9.21 -11.41 -15.52
C GLY A 317 7.81 -11.91 -15.23
N HIS A 318 6.94 -11.06 -14.67
CA HIS A 318 5.50 -11.36 -14.60
C HIS A 318 4.85 -11.21 -15.97
N ASP A 319 5.14 -10.09 -16.63
CA ASP A 319 4.92 -9.85 -18.04
C ASP A 319 6.24 -9.36 -18.66
N ASP A 320 6.45 -9.61 -19.95
CA ASP A 320 7.68 -9.22 -20.66
C ASP A 320 7.69 -7.75 -21.13
N GLY A 321 6.54 -7.07 -21.09
CA GLY A 321 6.39 -5.64 -21.33
C GLY A 321 6.21 -4.79 -20.07
N MET A 322 6.24 -5.39 -18.87
CA MET A 322 5.90 -4.71 -17.62
C MET A 322 6.82 -3.53 -17.31
N ILE A 323 6.24 -2.40 -16.94
CA ILE A 323 6.95 -1.20 -16.49
C ILE A 323 6.56 -0.79 -15.05
N GLY A 324 7.55 -0.35 -14.29
CA GLY A 324 7.40 0.37 -13.04
C GLY A 324 7.85 1.82 -13.15
N LEU A 325 7.55 2.63 -12.14
CA LEU A 325 7.83 4.07 -12.13
C LEU A 325 8.56 4.47 -10.84
N ALA A 326 9.56 5.34 -10.93
CA ALA A 326 10.20 5.91 -9.74
C ALA A 326 10.76 7.32 -9.99
N PRO A 327 10.78 8.20 -8.98
CA PRO A 327 11.60 9.39 -9.01
C PRO A 327 13.09 9.02 -8.96
N GLU A 328 13.95 9.90 -9.48
CA GLU A 328 15.42 9.68 -9.54
C GLU A 328 16.07 9.35 -8.18
N ASP A 329 15.46 9.79 -7.07
CA ASP A 329 15.95 9.57 -5.70
C ASP A 329 15.38 8.31 -5.02
N TYR A 330 14.54 7.54 -5.72
CA TYR A 330 13.85 6.36 -5.20
C TYR A 330 13.08 6.62 -3.88
N SER A 331 12.55 7.84 -3.69
CA SER A 331 11.64 8.13 -2.58
C SER A 331 10.43 7.18 -2.52
N TRP A 332 10.03 6.66 -3.68
CA TRP A 332 9.08 5.57 -3.84
C TRP A 332 9.39 4.82 -5.14
N PHE A 333 8.88 3.61 -5.30
CA PHE A 333 8.94 2.88 -6.55
C PHE A 333 7.60 2.18 -6.76
N MET A 334 6.85 2.57 -7.79
CA MET A 334 5.73 1.80 -8.28
C MET A 334 6.25 0.57 -9.01
N VAL A 335 6.04 -0.62 -8.44
CA VAL A 335 6.60 -1.86 -8.94
C VAL A 335 5.60 -2.70 -9.74
N SER A 336 4.43 -2.14 -10.05
CA SER A 336 3.31 -2.84 -10.71
C SER A 336 3.07 -4.20 -10.04
N ASP A 337 3.06 -5.28 -10.82
CA ASP A 337 2.86 -6.67 -10.40
C ASP A 337 4.16 -7.43 -10.11
N LEU A 338 5.26 -6.72 -9.80
CA LEU A 338 6.47 -7.39 -9.32
C LEU A 338 6.24 -8.04 -7.95
N VAL A 339 5.53 -7.34 -7.05
CA VAL A 339 5.06 -7.84 -5.75
C VAL A 339 3.73 -7.19 -5.40
N GLN A 340 2.98 -7.82 -4.49
CA GLN A 340 1.74 -7.26 -3.94
C GLN A 340 1.68 -7.48 -2.43
N THR A 341 1.01 -6.59 -1.69
CA THR A 341 0.78 -6.77 -0.25
C THR A 341 -0.39 -7.70 0.06
N GLN A 342 -1.11 -8.16 -0.97
CA GLN A 342 -2.28 -9.01 -0.87
C GLN A 342 -2.10 -10.25 -1.76
N GLY A 343 -1.62 -11.36 -1.20
CA GLY A 343 -1.39 -12.59 -1.97
C GLY A 343 -0.03 -12.66 -2.66
N SER A 344 0.12 -13.62 -3.59
CA SER A 344 1.36 -13.88 -4.33
C SER A 344 1.20 -13.58 -5.81
N VAL A 345 2.24 -13.06 -6.46
CA VAL A 345 2.27 -12.85 -7.90
C VAL A 345 2.41 -14.18 -8.64
N VAL A 346 1.70 -14.35 -9.75
CA VAL A 346 1.87 -15.51 -10.66
C VAL A 346 2.92 -15.17 -11.71
N ILE A 347 3.74 -16.12 -12.15
CA ILE A 347 4.62 -15.94 -13.32
C ILE A 347 4.01 -16.75 -14.47
N PRO A 348 3.11 -16.15 -15.27
CA PRO A 348 2.32 -16.90 -16.25
C PRO A 348 3.16 -17.35 -17.45
N GLU A 349 2.65 -18.32 -18.18
CA GLU A 349 3.12 -18.74 -19.49
C GLU A 349 2.10 -18.26 -20.54
N PRO A 350 2.53 -17.85 -21.74
CA PRO A 350 3.92 -17.86 -22.23
C PRO A 350 4.72 -16.58 -21.92
N GLU A 351 4.10 -15.53 -21.39
CA GLU A 351 4.74 -14.20 -21.26
C GLU A 351 5.74 -14.04 -20.11
N GLY A 352 5.55 -14.79 -19.03
CA GLY A 352 6.36 -14.66 -17.84
C GLY A 352 7.63 -15.49 -17.91
N ASP A 353 8.67 -15.00 -17.25
CA ASP A 353 9.97 -15.62 -17.16
C ASP A 353 10.51 -15.48 -15.73
N MET A 354 10.78 -16.62 -15.08
CA MET A 354 11.26 -16.64 -13.69
C MET A 354 12.66 -16.04 -13.53
N CYS A 355 13.53 -16.13 -14.55
CA CYS A 355 14.87 -15.54 -14.48
C CYS A 355 14.77 -14.01 -14.48
N ALA A 356 14.04 -13.46 -15.46
CA ALA A 356 13.78 -12.03 -15.57
C ALA A 356 13.07 -11.48 -14.32
N TYR A 357 12.12 -12.24 -13.76
CA TYR A 357 11.43 -11.85 -12.53
C TYR A 357 12.38 -11.69 -11.33
N LEU A 358 13.28 -12.66 -11.13
CA LEU A 358 14.26 -12.59 -10.04
C LEU A 358 15.29 -11.47 -10.26
N ASP A 359 15.71 -11.23 -11.50
CA ASP A 359 16.59 -10.12 -11.85
C ASP A 359 15.92 -8.76 -11.59
N SER A 360 14.64 -8.62 -11.94
CA SER A 360 13.83 -7.43 -11.64
C SER A 360 13.70 -7.20 -10.13
N LEU A 361 13.41 -8.24 -9.33
CA LEU A 361 13.40 -8.14 -7.87
C LEU A 361 14.74 -7.65 -7.32
N GLN A 362 15.84 -8.28 -7.74
CA GLN A 362 17.18 -7.93 -7.26
C GLN A 362 17.58 -6.50 -7.64
N ARG A 363 17.21 -6.04 -8.85
CA ARG A 363 17.45 -4.66 -9.29
C ARG A 363 16.69 -3.66 -8.43
N VAL A 364 15.39 -3.86 -8.19
CA VAL A 364 14.59 -2.94 -7.37
C VAL A 364 15.07 -2.92 -5.91
N ILE A 365 15.41 -4.07 -5.33
CA ILE A 365 16.00 -4.15 -3.98
C ILE A 365 17.29 -3.32 -3.92
N SER A 366 18.13 -3.41 -4.95
CA SER A 366 19.41 -2.68 -5.00
C SER A 366 19.25 -1.16 -5.10
N CYS A 367 18.14 -0.67 -5.66
CA CYS A 367 17.78 0.74 -5.67
C CYS A 367 17.43 1.29 -4.27
N LYS A 368 17.10 0.41 -3.31
CA LYS A 368 16.73 0.75 -1.93
C LYS A 368 15.62 1.82 -1.85
N PRO A 369 14.50 1.65 -2.57
CA PRO A 369 13.40 2.61 -2.50
C PRO A 369 12.85 2.71 -1.08
N ARG A 370 12.48 3.93 -0.67
CA ARG A 370 11.93 4.16 0.68
C ARG A 370 10.51 3.62 0.81
N VAL A 371 9.78 3.52 -0.29
CA VAL A 371 8.42 2.98 -0.36
C VAL A 371 8.26 2.16 -1.63
N ILE A 372 7.63 1.01 -1.52
CA ILE A 372 7.13 0.19 -2.63
C ILE A 372 5.63 0.46 -2.80
N ILE A 373 5.21 0.72 -4.04
CA ILE A 373 3.81 0.90 -4.40
C ILE A 373 3.42 -0.24 -5.36
N PRO A 374 2.71 -1.28 -4.88
CA PRO A 374 2.23 -2.35 -5.73
C PRO A 374 0.99 -1.92 -6.52
N ALA A 375 0.67 -2.63 -7.60
CA ALA A 375 -0.62 -2.45 -8.25
C ALA A 375 -1.80 -2.94 -7.40
N HIS A 376 -1.57 -3.89 -6.48
CA HIS A 376 -2.61 -4.40 -5.58
C HIS A 376 -2.23 -4.28 -4.11
N GLY A 377 -3.13 -3.67 -3.34
CA GLY A 377 -2.99 -3.48 -1.90
C GLY A 377 -2.43 -2.12 -1.51
N LEU A 378 -1.78 -2.02 -0.35
CA LEU A 378 -1.29 -0.75 0.17
C LEU A 378 0.19 -0.55 -0.20
N PRO A 379 0.66 0.69 -0.32
CA PRO A 379 2.10 0.96 -0.27
C PRO A 379 2.75 0.33 0.97
N ALA A 380 4.02 -0.03 0.85
CA ALA A 380 4.81 -0.61 1.95
C ALA A 380 6.15 0.11 2.06
N GLY A 381 6.57 0.41 3.29
CA GLY A 381 7.90 1.00 3.52
C GLY A 381 9.03 0.00 3.28
N GLU A 382 10.13 0.51 2.74
CA GLU A 382 11.39 -0.22 2.53
C GLU A 382 11.27 -1.45 1.60
N THR A 383 12.34 -2.23 1.50
CA THR A 383 12.48 -3.36 0.56
C THR A 383 12.10 -4.71 1.14
N TRP A 384 11.68 -4.78 2.41
CA TRP A 384 11.45 -6.05 3.11
C TRP A 384 10.52 -7.01 2.34
N LEU A 385 9.41 -6.49 1.79
CA LEU A 385 8.47 -7.29 1.01
C LEU A 385 9.14 -7.95 -0.22
N LEU A 386 9.93 -7.18 -0.97
CA LEU A 386 10.67 -7.68 -2.13
C LEU A 386 11.68 -8.75 -1.72
N GLU A 387 12.40 -8.52 -0.63
CA GLU A 387 13.39 -9.45 -0.10
C GLU A 387 12.74 -10.77 0.33
N GLN A 388 11.60 -10.72 1.03
CA GLN A 388 10.87 -11.93 1.40
C GLN A 388 10.38 -12.71 0.19
N VAL A 389 9.84 -12.02 -0.83
CA VAL A 389 9.41 -12.67 -2.07
C VAL A 389 10.61 -13.31 -2.78
N LEU A 390 11.74 -12.60 -2.90
CA LEU A 390 12.96 -13.14 -3.48
C LEU A 390 13.43 -14.40 -2.74
N GLN A 391 13.52 -14.35 -1.41
CA GLN A 391 13.92 -15.51 -0.60
C GLN A 391 12.96 -16.69 -0.77
N HIS A 392 11.64 -16.42 -0.78
CA HIS A 392 10.63 -17.44 -0.99
C HIS A 392 10.79 -18.14 -2.36
N ARG A 393 11.05 -17.38 -3.43
CA ARG A 393 11.26 -17.95 -4.77
C ARG A 393 12.55 -18.76 -4.86
N LEU A 394 13.63 -18.30 -4.23
CA LEU A 394 14.89 -19.04 -4.19
C LEU A 394 14.78 -20.34 -3.39
N GLU A 395 14.01 -20.34 -2.29
CA GLU A 395 13.70 -21.57 -1.57
C GLU A 395 12.85 -22.52 -2.43
N ARG A 396 11.85 -22.01 -3.14
CA ARG A 396 11.04 -22.81 -4.06
C ARG A 396 11.89 -23.41 -5.19
N GLU A 397 12.82 -22.65 -5.73
CA GLU A 397 13.77 -23.13 -6.73
C GLU A 397 14.64 -24.29 -6.20
N ARG A 398 15.17 -24.17 -4.98
CA ARG A 398 15.92 -25.27 -4.33
C ARG A 398 15.09 -26.53 -4.18
N GLN A 399 13.83 -26.40 -3.76
CA GLN A 399 12.90 -27.53 -3.61
C GLN A 399 12.63 -28.22 -4.95
N VAL A 400 12.30 -27.45 -5.98
CA VAL A 400 12.06 -27.96 -7.34
C VAL A 400 13.30 -28.65 -7.90
N GLY A 401 14.48 -28.03 -7.78
CA GLY A 401 15.74 -28.61 -8.23
C GLY A 401 16.09 -29.93 -7.53
N ALA A 402 15.87 -30.01 -6.22
CA ALA A 402 16.10 -31.23 -5.45
C ALA A 402 15.15 -32.37 -5.85
N LEU A 403 13.86 -32.07 -6.07
CA LEU A 403 12.88 -33.06 -6.49
C LEU A 403 13.12 -33.54 -7.93
N HIS A 404 13.52 -32.64 -8.82
CA HIS A 404 13.95 -33.00 -10.18
C HIS A 404 15.15 -33.95 -10.14
N ALA A 405 16.19 -33.64 -9.35
CA ALA A 405 17.35 -34.51 -9.17
C ALA A 405 16.99 -35.88 -8.58
N ALA A 406 15.90 -35.98 -7.81
CA ALA A 406 15.34 -37.23 -7.29
C ALA A 406 14.45 -37.98 -8.30
N GLY A 407 14.36 -37.52 -9.54
CA GLY A 407 13.60 -38.16 -10.62
C GLY A 407 12.08 -37.99 -10.52
N LYS A 408 11.60 -36.98 -9.77
CA LYS A 408 10.16 -36.68 -9.68
C LYS A 408 9.67 -35.98 -10.94
N ASP A 409 8.44 -36.28 -11.35
CA ASP A 409 7.73 -35.51 -12.37
C ASP A 409 7.04 -34.27 -11.77
N ILE A 410 6.47 -33.41 -12.61
CA ILE A 410 5.85 -32.14 -12.17
C ILE A 410 4.68 -32.39 -11.21
N ASP A 411 3.86 -33.41 -11.46
CA ASP A 411 2.69 -33.71 -10.63
C ASP A 411 3.14 -34.10 -9.22
N GLN A 412 4.14 -34.99 -9.13
CA GLN A 412 4.76 -35.38 -7.86
C GLN A 412 5.46 -34.21 -7.16
N MET A 413 6.07 -33.30 -7.91
CA MET A 413 6.65 -32.08 -7.34
C MET A 413 5.56 -31.19 -6.74
N VAL A 414 4.47 -30.97 -7.46
CA VAL A 414 3.34 -30.15 -6.97
C VAL A 414 2.73 -30.76 -5.72
N GLU A 415 2.48 -32.07 -5.69
CA GLU A 415 1.98 -32.79 -4.51
C GLU A 415 2.92 -32.66 -3.30
N SER A 416 4.23 -32.73 -3.53
CA SER A 416 5.24 -32.65 -2.46
C SER A 416 5.38 -31.23 -1.90
N ILE A 417 5.27 -30.23 -2.78
CA ILE A 417 5.57 -28.84 -2.46
C ILE A 417 4.33 -28.09 -1.93
N TYR A 418 3.15 -28.34 -2.51
CA TYR A 418 1.92 -27.60 -2.24
C TYR A 418 0.91 -28.46 -1.46
N VAL A 419 1.35 -28.98 -0.31
CA VAL A 419 0.53 -29.82 0.55
C VAL A 419 -0.72 -29.07 1.02
N GLY A 420 -1.90 -29.62 0.74
CA GLY A 420 -3.19 -29.05 1.16
C GLY A 420 -3.66 -27.85 0.33
N LEU A 421 -3.07 -27.61 -0.85
CA LEU A 421 -3.51 -26.56 -1.76
C LEU A 421 -4.93 -26.83 -2.29
N ASP A 422 -5.74 -25.78 -2.39
CA ASP A 422 -7.06 -25.85 -3.04
C ASP A 422 -6.90 -26.33 -4.49
N GLN A 423 -7.75 -27.27 -4.92
CA GLN A 423 -7.75 -27.81 -6.28
C GLN A 423 -7.82 -26.73 -7.37
N LYS A 424 -8.47 -25.60 -7.09
CA LYS A 424 -8.57 -24.46 -8.01
C LYS A 424 -7.23 -23.78 -8.28
N LEU A 425 -6.26 -23.91 -7.38
CA LEU A 425 -4.94 -23.30 -7.48
C LEU A 425 -3.89 -24.26 -8.06
N LEU A 426 -4.22 -25.54 -8.25
CA LEU A 426 -3.31 -26.52 -8.85
C LEU A 426 -2.75 -26.05 -10.20
N PRO A 427 -3.54 -25.54 -11.17
CA PRO A 427 -2.98 -25.10 -12.46
C PRO A 427 -1.84 -24.07 -12.31
N LEU A 428 -1.99 -23.13 -11.37
CA LEU A 428 -0.98 -22.12 -11.06
C LEU A 428 0.26 -22.73 -10.37
N ALA A 429 0.07 -23.74 -9.53
CA ALA A 429 1.18 -24.46 -8.90
C ALA A 429 2.00 -25.25 -9.93
N HIS A 430 1.35 -25.97 -10.85
CA HIS A 430 2.05 -26.65 -11.95
C HIS A 430 2.82 -25.66 -12.82
N GLN A 431 2.21 -24.52 -13.15
CA GLN A 431 2.88 -23.46 -13.90
C GLN A 431 4.09 -22.89 -13.15
N ASN A 432 3.98 -22.68 -11.84
CA ASN A 432 5.10 -22.20 -11.04
C ASN A 432 6.27 -23.19 -11.02
N VAL A 433 5.99 -24.50 -10.90
CA VAL A 433 7.03 -25.55 -10.99
C VAL A 433 7.69 -25.54 -12.37
N ARG A 434 6.92 -25.46 -13.46
CA ARG A 434 7.47 -25.36 -14.82
C ARG A 434 8.37 -24.17 -15.01
N GLN A 435 7.98 -22.99 -14.52
CA GLN A 435 8.77 -21.77 -14.60
C GLN A 435 10.13 -21.91 -13.86
N HIS A 436 10.15 -22.55 -12.69
CA HIS A 436 11.41 -22.87 -12.01
C HIS A 436 12.25 -23.89 -12.78
N LEU A 437 11.65 -24.96 -13.31
CA LEU A 437 12.38 -25.94 -14.13
C LEU A 437 12.95 -25.30 -15.40
N ARG A 438 12.21 -24.39 -16.05
CA ARG A 438 12.65 -23.64 -17.23
C ARG A 438 13.88 -22.79 -16.89
N LYS A 439 13.83 -22.01 -15.81
CA LYS A 439 14.99 -21.23 -15.34
C LYS A 439 16.21 -22.12 -15.05
N LEU A 440 16.00 -23.31 -14.48
CA LEU A 440 17.07 -24.26 -14.20
C LEU A 440 17.60 -25.01 -15.44
N GLY A 441 16.99 -24.81 -16.61
CA GLY A 441 17.37 -25.49 -17.86
C GLY A 441 16.86 -26.94 -17.98
N PHE A 442 15.88 -27.32 -17.16
CA PHE A 442 15.30 -28.67 -17.12
C PHE A 442 13.96 -28.80 -17.85
N TYR A 443 13.44 -27.71 -18.41
CA TYR A 443 12.16 -27.68 -19.10
C TYR A 443 12.22 -26.70 -20.29
N THR A 444 11.88 -27.20 -21.46
CA THR A 444 11.71 -26.43 -22.71
C THR A 444 10.31 -26.68 -23.24
N GLU A 445 9.71 -25.67 -23.88
CA GLU A 445 8.37 -25.76 -24.48
C GLU A 445 8.21 -26.86 -25.53
#